data_AF-A0A952Y566-F1
#
_entry.id   AF-A0A952Y566-F1
#
_cell.length_a   1.000
_cell.length_b   1.000
_cell.length_c   1.000
_cell.angle_alpha   90.00
_cell.angle_beta   90.00
_cell.angle_gamma   90.00
#
_symmetry.space_group_name_H-M   'P 1'
#
loop_
_entity.id
_entity.type
_entity.pdbx_description
1 polymer ?
#
loop_
_entity_poly.entity_id
_entity_poly.type
_entity_poly.pdbx_seq_one_letter_code
_entity_poly.pdbx_strand_id
1 'polypeptide(L)'
;MADAQAREKILGAFLTLLAEKRFERIELSEVAKLANVTLADLRGEFGSTFDMVAAFMRETDKKVLAGDEQLTLDPEMPEQSARDRLFEVLMRRFEVLAPYREAIRSLYRSARTNPQLAMGMNKLAVRSQQWMLSSAGVGSSGLIGGMRAQALAGFFARAMQTWLDDEDPGLARTMAALDRQLASAERLAGFAREMCRFVPGCRPRRRSSYRDEAFPEDPNAPLAV
;
A
#
# COMPACT_ATOMS: atom_id res chain seq x y z
N MET A 1 22.58 -1.95 13.42
CA MET A 1 21.61 -1.70 14.53
C MET A 1 21.57 -0.23 14.93
N ALA A 2 22.71 0.46 15.06
CA ALA A 2 22.75 1.91 15.29
C ALA A 2 22.06 2.74 14.18
N ASP A 3 22.33 2.42 12.91
CA ASP A 3 21.75 3.14 11.76
C ASP A 3 20.23 2.99 11.68
N ALA A 4 19.71 1.78 11.92
CA ALA A 4 18.27 1.53 11.96
C ALA A 4 17.56 2.36 13.06
N GLN A 5 18.21 2.52 14.22
CA GLN A 5 17.69 3.33 15.31
C GLN A 5 17.75 4.83 15.00
N ALA A 6 18.81 5.30 14.33
CA ALA A 6 18.90 6.69 13.88
C ALA A 6 17.81 7.01 12.84
N ARG A 7 17.59 6.13 11.88
CA ARG A 7 16.57 6.25 10.86
C ARG A 7 15.15 6.35 11.44
N GLU A 8 14.83 5.53 12.43
CA GLU A 8 13.55 5.56 13.14
C GLU A 8 13.36 6.88 13.92
N LYS A 9 14.39 7.36 14.63
CA LYS A 9 14.36 8.65 15.34
C LYS A 9 14.10 9.81 14.39
N ILE A 10 14.80 9.86 13.26
CA ILE A 10 14.63 10.89 12.24
C ILE A 10 13.20 10.86 11.69
N LEU A 11 12.69 9.67 11.37
CA LEU A 11 11.33 9.54 10.83
C LEU A 11 10.26 9.92 11.86
N GLY A 12 10.43 9.54 13.13
CA GLY A 12 9.57 9.95 14.23
C GLY A 12 9.52 11.47 14.38
N ALA A 13 10.69 12.12 14.43
CA ALA A 13 10.79 13.58 14.50
C ALA A 13 10.11 14.27 13.30
N PHE A 14 10.31 13.76 12.09
CA PHE A 14 9.63 14.26 10.90
C PHE A 14 8.11 14.16 11.01
N LEU A 15 7.57 13.02 11.47
CA LEU A 15 6.13 12.82 11.65
C LEU A 15 5.54 13.73 12.74
N THR A 16 6.28 13.98 13.83
CA THR A 16 5.89 14.96 14.85
C THR A 16 5.78 16.36 14.25
N LEU A 17 6.79 16.83 13.52
CA LEU A 17 6.73 18.15 12.86
C LEU A 17 5.60 18.21 11.82
N LEU A 18 5.35 17.11 11.12
CA LEU A 18 4.29 17.03 10.13
C LEU A 18 2.89 17.10 10.74
N ALA A 19 2.71 16.60 11.96
CA ALA A 19 1.45 16.76 12.70
C ALA A 19 1.20 18.22 13.11
N GLU A 20 2.25 19.00 13.35
CA GLU A 20 2.15 20.37 13.84
C GLU A 20 2.07 21.42 12.73
N LYS A 21 2.74 21.19 11.60
CA LYS A 21 2.81 22.18 10.51
C LYS A 21 2.76 21.54 9.13
N ARG A 22 2.46 22.41 8.15
CA ARG A 22 2.36 22.05 6.73
C ARG A 22 3.69 21.49 6.22
N PHE A 23 3.61 20.47 5.37
CA PHE A 23 4.77 19.77 4.79
C PHE A 23 5.82 20.72 4.21
N GLU A 24 5.40 21.77 3.50
CA GLU A 24 6.30 22.72 2.82
C GLU A 24 7.10 23.61 3.79
N ARG A 25 6.71 23.65 5.07
CA ARG A 25 7.36 24.47 6.12
C ARG A 25 8.30 23.66 7.02
N ILE A 26 8.52 22.38 6.72
CA ILE A 26 9.41 21.52 7.49
C ILE A 26 10.81 21.61 6.90
N GLU A 27 11.76 22.11 7.67
CA GLU A 27 13.17 22.13 7.28
C GLU A 27 13.91 20.89 7.79
N LEU A 28 14.91 20.44 7.02
CA LEU A 28 15.79 19.34 7.43
C LEU A 28 16.56 19.67 8.72
N SER A 29 16.88 20.95 8.93
CA SER A 29 17.55 21.44 10.14
C SER A 29 16.71 21.21 11.40
N GLU A 30 15.40 21.40 11.31
CA GLU A 30 14.46 21.20 12.41
C GLU A 30 14.26 19.71 12.69
N VAL A 31 14.15 18.88 11.65
CA VAL A 31 14.09 17.42 11.79
C VAL A 31 15.33 16.90 12.51
N ALA A 32 16.53 17.33 12.09
CA ALA A 32 17.79 16.92 12.72
C ALA A 32 17.87 17.34 14.19
N LYS A 33 17.50 18.58 14.50
CA LYS A 33 17.44 19.10 15.88
C LYS A 33 16.49 18.28 16.75
N LEU A 34 15.27 18.04 16.27
CA LEU A 34 14.25 17.29 17.02
C LEU A 34 14.63 15.82 17.20
N ALA A 35 15.26 15.20 16.20
CA ALA A 35 15.77 13.84 16.28
C ALA A 35 17.07 13.70 17.10
N ASN A 36 17.68 14.83 17.52
CA ASN A 36 18.97 14.90 18.18
C ASN A 36 20.10 14.21 17.39
N VAL A 37 20.19 14.51 16.09
CA VAL A 37 21.24 14.01 15.18
C VAL A 37 21.90 15.16 14.44
N THR A 38 23.08 14.92 13.85
CA THR A 38 23.70 15.93 12.98
C THR A 38 23.01 15.95 11.61
N LEU A 39 23.18 17.06 10.87
CA LEU A 39 22.72 17.12 9.47
C LEU A 39 23.44 16.10 8.57
N ALA A 40 24.67 15.73 8.90
CA ALA A 40 25.42 14.72 8.16
C ALA A 40 24.77 13.33 8.35
N ASP A 41 24.41 12.97 9.58
CA ASP A 41 23.70 11.73 9.87
C ASP A 41 22.35 11.69 9.16
N LEU A 42 21.58 12.79 9.23
CA LEU A 42 20.31 12.91 8.54
C LEU A 42 20.47 12.71 7.03
N ARG A 43 21.48 13.34 6.42
CA ARG A 43 21.74 13.24 4.98
C ARG A 43 22.19 11.84 4.55
N GLY A 44 22.87 11.11 5.44
CA GLY A 44 23.24 9.71 5.24
C GLY A 44 22.01 8.81 5.12
N GLU A 45 20.98 9.06 5.92
CA GLU A 45 19.76 8.25 5.95
C GLU A 45 18.69 8.67 4.92
N PHE A 46 18.51 9.98 4.72
CA PHE A 46 17.44 10.52 3.87
C PHE A 46 17.94 11.60 2.92
N GLY A 47 17.48 11.53 1.67
CA GLY A 47 17.83 12.52 0.65
C GLY A 47 17.00 13.82 0.73
N SER A 48 15.80 13.75 1.32
CA SER A 48 14.85 14.87 1.42
C SER A 48 13.72 14.57 2.40
N THR A 49 12.90 15.57 2.73
CA THR A 49 11.64 15.36 3.47
C THR A 49 10.65 14.48 2.71
N PHE A 50 10.64 14.52 1.37
CA PHE A 50 9.81 13.63 0.56
C PHE A 50 10.26 12.16 0.63
N ASP A 51 11.57 11.92 0.77
CA ASP A 51 12.12 10.58 1.00
C ASP A 51 11.69 10.02 2.37
N MET A 52 11.57 10.88 3.39
CA MET A 52 10.99 10.52 4.69
C MET A 52 9.51 10.10 4.55
N VAL A 53 8.72 10.81 3.73
CA VAL A 53 7.34 10.38 3.41
C VAL A 53 7.32 9.01 2.71
N ALA A 54 8.18 8.82 1.71
CA ALA A 54 8.30 7.55 1.00
C ALA A 54 8.76 6.40 1.92
N ALA A 55 9.61 6.69 2.91
CA ALA A 55 10.01 5.75 3.93
C ALA A 55 8.86 5.39 4.87
N PHE A 56 8.13 6.38 5.38
CA PHE A 56 6.94 6.16 6.21
C PHE A 56 5.91 5.28 5.48
N MET A 57 5.59 5.59 4.22
CA MET A 57 4.65 4.77 3.44
C MET A 57 5.13 3.33 3.28
N ARG A 58 6.43 3.12 3.04
CA ARG A 58 7.02 1.77 2.97
C ARG A 58 6.92 1.03 4.31
N GLU A 59 7.11 1.70 5.43
CA GLU A 59 6.99 1.09 6.76
C GLU A 59 5.55 0.76 7.11
N THR A 60 4.59 1.63 6.76
CA THR A 60 3.17 1.32 6.85
C THR A 60 2.85 0.07 6.04
N ASP A 61 3.25 0.02 4.76
CA ASP A 61 2.97 -1.13 3.90
C ASP A 61 3.56 -2.42 4.47
N LYS A 62 4.80 -2.39 4.98
CA LYS A 62 5.42 -3.53 5.66
C LYS A 62 4.60 -4.00 6.87
N LYS A 63 4.15 -3.08 7.73
CA LYS A 63 3.32 -3.42 8.90
C LYS A 63 1.98 -4.04 8.51
N VAL A 64 1.35 -3.52 7.45
CA VAL A 64 0.08 -4.05 6.93
C VAL A 64 0.25 -5.47 6.39
N LEU A 65 1.31 -5.69 5.59
CA LEU A 65 1.62 -6.98 4.98
C LEU A 65 2.09 -8.02 6.01
N ALA A 66 2.77 -7.60 7.09
CA ALA A 66 3.18 -8.54 8.13
C ALA A 66 1.99 -9.17 8.87
N GLY A 67 0.84 -8.49 8.94
CA GLY A 67 -0.39 -9.08 9.47
C GLY A 67 -1.11 -10.03 8.49
N ASP A 68 -0.64 -10.14 7.24
CA ASP A 68 -1.26 -10.93 6.17
C ASP A 68 -0.90 -12.42 6.27
N GLU A 69 0.10 -12.78 7.08
CA GLU A 69 0.48 -14.19 7.31
C GLU A 69 -0.67 -15.02 7.93
N GLN A 70 -1.64 -14.40 8.62
CA GLN A 70 -2.86 -15.07 9.07
C GLN A 70 -3.90 -15.32 7.97
N LEU A 71 -3.76 -14.71 6.78
CA LEU A 71 -4.63 -14.92 5.62
C LEU A 71 -4.15 -16.06 4.72
N THR A 72 -3.17 -16.86 5.17
CA THR A 72 -2.87 -18.15 4.56
C THR A 72 -4.17 -18.93 4.41
N LEU A 73 -4.54 -19.16 3.15
CA LEU A 73 -5.70 -19.91 2.69
C LEU A 73 -5.80 -21.22 3.50
N ASP A 74 -6.60 -21.20 4.56
CA ASP A 74 -7.03 -22.41 5.22
C ASP A 74 -7.91 -23.15 4.20
N PRO A 75 -7.51 -24.35 3.75
CA PRO A 75 -8.27 -25.10 2.75
C PRO A 75 -9.69 -25.47 3.23
N GLU A 76 -10.02 -25.30 4.50
CA GLU A 76 -11.34 -25.57 5.08
C GLU A 76 -12.23 -24.32 5.23
N MET A 77 -11.71 -23.11 5.01
CA MET A 77 -12.50 -21.87 5.04
C MET A 77 -13.18 -21.62 3.68
N PRO A 78 -14.44 -21.12 3.66
CA PRO A 78 -15.06 -20.69 2.41
C PRO A 78 -14.18 -19.63 1.74
N GLU A 79 -13.97 -19.76 0.42
CA GLU A 79 -13.15 -18.82 -0.35
C GLU A 79 -13.62 -17.38 -0.10
N GLN A 80 -12.88 -16.63 0.73
CA GLN A 80 -13.14 -15.20 0.88
C GLN A 80 -13.01 -14.54 -0.50
N SER A 81 -13.88 -13.58 -0.81
CA SER A 81 -13.75 -12.88 -2.08
C SER A 81 -12.49 -12.03 -2.07
N ALA A 82 -11.94 -11.73 -3.25
CA ALA A 82 -10.80 -10.82 -3.36
C ALA A 82 -11.12 -9.40 -2.82
N ARG A 83 -12.40 -9.02 -2.82
CA ARG A 83 -12.88 -7.78 -2.22
C ARG A 83 -12.79 -7.82 -0.71
N ASP A 84 -13.21 -8.91 -0.08
CA ASP A 84 -13.21 -9.04 1.39
C ASP A 84 -11.78 -8.98 1.92
N ARG A 85 -10.85 -9.73 1.30
CA ARG A 85 -9.42 -9.64 1.63
C ARG A 85 -8.87 -8.22 1.47
N LEU A 86 -9.24 -7.55 0.38
CA LEU A 86 -8.77 -6.18 0.14
C LEU A 86 -9.37 -5.19 1.15
N PHE A 87 -10.63 -5.39 1.55
CA PHE A 87 -11.27 -4.60 2.60
C PHE A 87 -10.52 -4.75 3.93
N GLU A 88 -10.24 -5.98 4.36
CA GLU A 88 -9.50 -6.27 5.59
C GLU A 88 -8.10 -5.64 5.59
N VAL A 89 -7.34 -5.82 4.50
CA VAL A 89 -6.00 -5.24 4.33
C VAL A 89 -6.03 -3.71 4.44
N LEU A 90 -7.03 -3.07 3.83
CA LEU A 90 -7.15 -1.60 3.86
C LEU A 90 -7.69 -1.08 5.20
N MET A 91 -8.51 -1.84 5.92
CA MET A 91 -8.92 -1.51 7.29
C MET A 91 -7.73 -1.58 8.25
N ARG A 92 -6.93 -2.66 8.18
CA ARG A 92 -5.67 -2.77 8.94
C ARG A 92 -4.74 -1.60 8.65
N ARG A 93 -4.70 -1.14 7.40
CA ARG A 93 -3.91 0.04 7.04
C ARG A 93 -4.39 1.31 7.77
N PHE A 94 -5.69 1.50 7.94
CA PHE A 94 -6.20 2.62 8.74
C PHE A 94 -5.81 2.50 10.22
N GLU A 95 -5.84 1.29 10.78
CA GLU A 95 -5.37 1.03 12.15
C GLU A 95 -3.89 1.39 12.33
N VAL A 96 -3.02 0.95 11.41
CA VAL A 96 -1.58 1.28 11.42
C VAL A 96 -1.34 2.79 11.30
N LEU A 97 -2.19 3.49 10.55
CA LEU A 97 -2.08 4.93 10.32
C LEU A 97 -2.70 5.79 11.43
N ALA A 98 -3.56 5.21 12.29
CA ALA A 98 -4.29 5.94 13.32
C ALA A 98 -3.43 6.80 14.25
N PRO A 99 -2.25 6.35 14.73
CA PRO A 99 -1.38 7.19 15.56
C PRO A 99 -0.83 8.42 14.84
N TYR A 100 -0.85 8.43 13.51
CA TYR A 100 -0.26 9.47 12.66
C TYR A 100 -1.32 10.31 11.93
N ARG A 101 -2.59 10.28 12.39
CA ARG A 101 -3.72 10.92 11.70
C ARG A 101 -3.48 12.40 11.40
N GLU A 102 -2.94 13.17 12.33
CA GLU A 102 -2.65 14.60 12.11
C GLU A 102 -1.54 14.83 11.08
N ALA A 103 -0.49 14.02 11.09
CA ALA A 103 0.58 14.09 10.10
C ALA A 103 0.03 13.82 8.69
N ILE A 104 -0.84 12.81 8.55
CA ILE A 104 -1.51 12.49 7.28
C ILE A 104 -2.44 13.62 6.85
N ARG A 105 -3.19 14.21 7.80
CA ARG A 105 -4.06 15.36 7.53
C ARG A 105 -3.27 16.55 6.99
N SER A 106 -2.12 16.85 7.58
CA SER A 106 -1.21 17.90 7.11
C SER A 106 -0.71 17.62 5.69
N LEU A 107 -0.26 16.40 5.40
CA LEU A 107 0.14 15.98 4.05
C LEU A 107 -0.97 16.17 3.02
N TYR A 108 -2.21 15.77 3.35
CA TYR A 108 -3.35 15.96 2.47
C TYR A 108 -3.64 17.43 2.18
N ARG A 109 -3.59 18.29 3.21
CA ARG A 109 -3.77 19.74 3.06
C ARG A 109 -2.69 20.34 2.15
N SER A 110 -1.43 19.96 2.35
CA SER A 110 -0.31 20.39 1.51
C SER A 110 -0.46 19.94 0.05
N ALA A 111 -0.76 18.65 -0.17
CA ALA A 111 -0.93 18.09 -1.52
C ALA A 111 -2.07 18.77 -2.30
N ARG A 112 -3.16 19.20 -1.65
CA ARG A 112 -4.27 19.90 -2.32
C ARG A 112 -3.87 21.26 -2.91
N THR A 113 -2.85 21.92 -2.34
CA THR A 113 -2.39 23.23 -2.81
C THR A 113 -1.09 23.17 -3.62
N ASN A 114 -0.48 21.98 -3.72
CA ASN A 114 0.81 21.77 -4.37
C ASN A 114 0.72 20.61 -5.39
N PRO A 115 0.54 20.91 -6.69
CA PRO A 115 0.39 19.90 -7.74
C PRO A 115 1.59 18.95 -7.86
N GLN A 116 2.81 19.46 -7.64
CA GLN A 116 4.03 18.65 -7.70
C GLN A 116 4.06 17.63 -6.56
N LEU A 117 3.73 18.05 -5.34
CA LEU A 117 3.61 17.16 -4.20
C LEU A 117 2.49 16.13 -4.42
N ALA A 118 1.33 16.56 -4.91
CA ALA A 118 0.22 15.65 -5.23
C ALA A 118 0.62 14.56 -6.23
N MET A 119 1.37 14.91 -7.29
CA MET A 119 1.86 13.95 -8.27
C MET A 119 2.86 12.97 -7.65
N GLY A 120 3.79 13.46 -6.82
CA GLY A 120 4.71 12.62 -6.05
C GLY A 120 3.99 11.64 -5.14
N MET A 121 3.03 12.14 -4.36
CA MET A 121 2.19 11.33 -3.47
C MET A 121 1.40 10.27 -4.24
N ASN A 122 0.82 10.62 -5.40
CA ASN A 122 0.10 9.64 -6.22
C ASN A 122 1.04 8.51 -6.68
N LYS A 123 2.26 8.83 -7.12
CA LYS A 123 3.23 7.78 -7.52
C LYS A 123 3.52 6.81 -6.37
N LEU A 124 3.73 7.33 -5.16
CA LEU A 124 3.94 6.50 -3.97
C LEU A 124 2.69 5.68 -3.63
N ALA A 125 1.50 6.29 -3.70
CA ALA A 125 0.23 5.63 -3.43
C ALA A 125 -0.03 4.48 -4.40
N VAL A 126 0.19 4.68 -5.71
CA VAL A 126 0.03 3.63 -6.74
C VAL A 126 0.94 2.45 -6.45
N ARG A 127 2.24 2.71 -6.18
CA ARG A 127 3.19 1.65 -5.83
C ARG A 127 2.74 0.89 -4.59
N SER A 128 2.25 1.61 -3.59
CA SER A 128 1.73 1.02 -2.35
C SER A 128 0.51 0.13 -2.61
N GLN A 129 -0.43 0.58 -3.46
CA GLN A 129 -1.60 -0.22 -3.81
C GLN A 129 -1.28 -1.47 -4.63
N GLN A 130 -0.17 -1.51 -5.36
CA GLN A 130 0.29 -2.76 -5.99
C GLN A 130 0.59 -3.83 -4.92
N TRP A 131 1.14 -3.45 -3.77
CA TRP A 131 1.39 -4.36 -2.67
C TRP A 131 0.08 -4.84 -2.03
N MET A 132 -0.87 -3.93 -1.78
CA MET A 132 -2.18 -4.28 -1.19
C MET A 132 -3.02 -5.18 -2.11
N LEU A 133 -2.92 -4.99 -3.44
CA LEU A 133 -3.54 -5.89 -4.41
C LEU A 133 -2.90 -7.27 -4.38
N SER A 134 -1.57 -7.32 -4.24
CA SER A 134 -0.82 -8.57 -4.25
C SER A 134 -1.11 -9.41 -3.00
N SER A 135 -1.24 -8.79 -1.81
CA SER A 135 -1.67 -9.48 -0.59
C SER A 135 -3.09 -10.05 -0.71
N ALA A 136 -4.01 -9.31 -1.35
CA ALA A 136 -5.36 -9.81 -1.61
C ALA A 136 -5.45 -10.90 -2.71
N GLY A 137 -4.33 -11.34 -3.29
CA GLY A 137 -4.29 -12.30 -4.40
C GLY A 137 -4.77 -11.74 -5.73
N VAL A 138 -4.84 -10.42 -5.87
CA VAL A 138 -5.26 -9.73 -7.10
C VAL A 138 -4.04 -9.42 -7.96
N GLY A 139 -4.06 -9.91 -9.21
CA GLY A 139 -2.98 -9.67 -10.17
C GLY A 139 -2.68 -8.18 -10.38
N SER A 140 -1.50 -7.77 -9.94
CA SER A 140 -0.99 -6.38 -9.91
C SER A 140 0.08 -6.09 -10.97
N SER A 141 0.50 -7.11 -11.75
CA SER A 141 1.55 -6.99 -12.77
C SER A 141 1.04 -6.52 -14.15
N GLY A 142 1.93 -5.89 -14.92
CA GLY A 142 1.65 -5.42 -16.29
C GLY A 142 0.75 -4.18 -16.35
N LEU A 143 0.38 -3.77 -17.57
CA LEU A 143 -0.40 -2.53 -17.81
C LEU A 143 -1.75 -2.55 -17.09
N ILE A 144 -2.45 -3.68 -17.12
CA ILE A 144 -3.74 -3.85 -16.44
C ILE A 144 -3.56 -3.79 -14.91
N GLY A 145 -2.50 -4.41 -14.38
CA GLY A 145 -2.16 -4.32 -12.96
C GLY A 145 -1.85 -2.89 -12.51
N GLY A 146 -1.11 -2.14 -13.32
CA GLY A 146 -0.87 -0.71 -13.11
C GLY A 146 -2.16 0.12 -13.06
N MET A 147 -3.10 -0.13 -13.99
CA MET A 147 -4.41 0.53 -13.97
C MET A 147 -5.22 0.18 -12.72
N ARG A 148 -5.21 -1.09 -12.28
CA ARG A 148 -5.87 -1.51 -11.03
C ARG A 148 -5.29 -0.79 -9.83
N ALA A 149 -3.96 -0.71 -9.73
CA ALA A 149 -3.28 0.00 -8.65
C ALA A 149 -3.61 1.50 -8.65
N GLN A 150 -3.68 2.13 -9.81
CA GLN A 150 -4.07 3.54 -9.94
C GLN A 150 -5.54 3.77 -9.55
N ALA A 151 -6.44 2.88 -9.96
CA ALA A 151 -7.84 2.96 -9.55
C ALA A 151 -7.97 2.80 -8.03
N LEU A 152 -7.31 1.79 -7.46
CA LEU A 152 -7.32 1.56 -6.02
C LEU A 152 -6.70 2.72 -5.25
N ALA A 153 -5.65 3.37 -5.78
CA ALA A 153 -5.06 4.54 -5.14
C ALA A 153 -6.06 5.69 -5.06
N GLY A 154 -6.84 5.92 -6.13
CA GLY A 154 -7.90 6.92 -6.13
C GLY A 154 -9.08 6.57 -5.21
N PHE A 155 -9.45 5.30 -5.11
CA PHE A 155 -10.49 4.82 -4.21
C PHE A 155 -10.08 4.94 -2.74
N PHE A 156 -8.89 4.45 -2.41
CA PHE A 156 -8.33 4.57 -1.06
C PHE A 156 -8.15 6.03 -0.67
N ALA A 157 -7.71 6.90 -1.58
CA ALA A 157 -7.58 8.32 -1.29
C ALA A 157 -8.91 9.03 -0.97
N ARG A 158 -10.04 8.52 -1.47
CA ARG A 158 -11.39 9.00 -1.10
C ARG A 158 -11.81 8.47 0.27
N ALA A 159 -11.62 7.18 0.53
CA ALA A 159 -11.90 6.59 1.84
C ALA A 159 -11.03 7.23 2.94
N MET A 160 -9.77 7.52 2.65
CA MET A 160 -8.84 8.25 3.52
C MET A 160 -9.36 9.63 3.91
N GLN A 161 -9.98 10.36 2.99
CA GLN A 161 -10.58 11.66 3.32
C GLN A 161 -11.72 11.51 4.34
N THR A 162 -12.59 10.51 4.15
CA THR A 162 -13.63 10.21 5.14
C THR A 162 -13.02 9.81 6.48
N TRP A 163 -12.00 8.95 6.46
CA TRP A 163 -11.30 8.51 7.66
C TRP A 163 -10.64 9.65 8.41
N LEU A 164 -10.06 10.64 7.73
CA LEU A 164 -9.44 11.78 8.40
C LEU A 164 -10.45 12.59 9.24
N ASP A 165 -11.73 12.55 8.90
CA ASP A 165 -12.80 13.24 9.62
C ASP A 165 -13.64 12.29 10.50
N ASP A 166 -13.27 11.00 10.59
CA ASP A 166 -14.01 9.96 11.30
C ASP A 166 -13.56 9.79 12.75
N GLU A 167 -14.21 10.50 13.66
CA GLU A 167 -13.93 10.47 15.10
C GLU A 167 -14.56 9.27 15.84
N ASP A 168 -15.39 8.48 15.14
CA ASP A 168 -16.01 7.28 15.71
C ASP A 168 -14.96 6.19 15.98
N PRO A 169 -14.90 5.60 17.19
CA PRO A 169 -13.94 4.55 17.53
C PRO A 169 -14.04 3.30 16.64
N GLY A 170 -15.25 2.98 16.15
CA GLY A 170 -15.51 1.86 15.26
C GLY A 170 -15.33 2.19 13.78
N LEU A 171 -14.97 3.43 13.43
CA LEU A 171 -14.73 3.89 12.06
C LEU A 171 -15.90 3.59 11.10
N ALA A 172 -17.14 3.63 11.59
CA ALA A 172 -18.31 3.21 10.83
C ALA A 172 -18.47 3.95 9.49
N ARG A 173 -18.17 5.25 9.44
CA ARG A 173 -18.23 6.02 8.19
C ARG A 173 -17.11 5.65 7.23
N THR A 174 -15.91 5.40 7.76
CA THR A 174 -14.76 4.92 6.98
C THR A 174 -15.04 3.56 6.36
N MET A 175 -15.57 2.62 7.15
CA MET A 175 -15.95 1.28 6.67
C MET A 175 -16.97 1.39 5.53
N ALA A 176 -18.03 2.16 5.73
CA ALA A 176 -19.04 2.37 4.70
C ALA A 176 -18.48 3.06 3.44
N ALA A 177 -17.57 4.03 3.61
CA ALA A 177 -16.91 4.69 2.49
C ALA A 177 -16.03 3.71 1.71
N LEU A 178 -15.19 2.92 2.41
CA LEU A 178 -14.32 1.92 1.82
C LEU A 178 -15.13 0.87 1.05
N ASP A 179 -16.19 0.34 1.67
CA ASP A 179 -17.08 -0.65 1.06
C ASP A 179 -17.67 -0.16 -0.27
N ARG A 180 -18.19 1.08 -0.27
CA ARG A 180 -18.72 1.74 -1.49
C ARG A 180 -17.65 1.88 -2.58
N GLN A 181 -16.41 2.21 -2.22
CA GLN A 181 -15.33 2.35 -3.19
C GLN A 181 -14.94 0.99 -3.78
N LEU A 182 -14.86 -0.07 -2.97
CA LEU A 182 -14.55 -1.41 -3.45
C LEU A 182 -15.67 -1.98 -4.32
N ALA A 183 -16.93 -1.78 -3.95
CA ALA A 183 -18.07 -2.13 -4.79
C ALA A 183 -18.04 -1.38 -6.15
N SER A 184 -17.59 -0.13 -6.15
CA SER A 184 -17.40 0.65 -7.39
C SER A 184 -16.26 0.08 -8.24
N ALA A 185 -15.19 -0.40 -7.62
CA ALA A 185 -14.08 -1.07 -8.31
C ALA A 185 -14.53 -2.38 -8.99
N GLU A 186 -15.36 -3.19 -8.31
CA GLU A 186 -15.91 -4.43 -8.87
C GLU A 186 -16.79 -4.18 -10.08
N ARG A 187 -17.69 -3.17 -10.01
CA ARG A 187 -18.54 -2.78 -11.13
C ARG A 187 -17.71 -2.33 -12.33
N LEU A 188 -16.68 -1.51 -12.09
CA LEU A 188 -15.78 -1.05 -13.15
C LEU A 188 -15.02 -2.23 -13.80
N ALA A 189 -14.56 -3.19 -12.99
CA ALA A 189 -13.89 -4.40 -13.48
C ALA A 189 -14.84 -5.35 -14.23
N GLY A 190 -16.10 -5.43 -13.80
CA GLY A 190 -17.17 -6.15 -14.50
C GLY A 190 -17.45 -5.54 -15.87
N PHE A 191 -17.68 -4.23 -15.90
CA PHE A 191 -17.90 -3.47 -17.12
C PHE A 191 -16.71 -3.58 -18.10
N ALA A 192 -15.48 -3.45 -17.61
CA ALA A 192 -14.28 -3.61 -18.45
C ALA A 192 -14.17 -5.02 -19.06
N ARG A 193 -14.51 -6.07 -18.28
CA ARG A 193 -14.57 -7.45 -18.79
C ARG A 193 -15.64 -7.62 -19.86
N GLU A 194 -16.81 -7.04 -19.65
CA GLU A 194 -17.93 -7.09 -20.58
C GLU A 194 -17.60 -6.36 -21.88
N MET A 195 -17.05 -5.14 -21.79
CA MET A 195 -16.58 -4.39 -22.96
C MET A 195 -15.46 -5.12 -23.72
N CYS A 196 -14.55 -5.81 -23.03
CA CYS A 196 -13.53 -6.65 -23.68
C CYS A 196 -14.13 -7.81 -24.48
N ARG A 197 -15.33 -8.30 -24.14
CA ARG A 197 -16.02 -9.32 -24.97
C ARG A 197 -16.48 -8.77 -26.32
N PHE A 198 -16.72 -7.46 -26.40
CA PHE A 198 -17.12 -6.77 -27.62
C PHE A 198 -15.93 -6.26 -28.46
N VAL A 199 -14.70 -6.34 -27.94
CA VAL A 199 -13.48 -5.96 -28.66
C VAL A 199 -12.80 -7.21 -29.26
N PRO A 200 -12.77 -7.38 -30.59
CA PRO A 200 -12.05 -8.49 -31.22
C PRO A 200 -10.55 -8.41 -30.91
N GLY A 201 -10.00 -9.44 -30.24
CA GLY A 201 -8.57 -9.53 -29.91
C GLY A 201 -8.25 -9.54 -28.40
N CYS A 202 -9.17 -9.12 -27.53
CA CYS A 202 -9.04 -9.22 -26.07
C CYS A 202 -9.51 -10.59 -25.54
N ARG A 203 -8.91 -11.69 -26.02
CA ARG A 203 -9.16 -13.01 -25.39
C ARG A 203 -8.24 -13.16 -24.16
N PRO A 204 -8.76 -13.52 -22.97
CA PRO A 204 -7.90 -13.85 -21.85
C PRO A 204 -7.01 -15.04 -22.25
N ARG A 205 -5.69 -14.81 -22.27
CA ARG A 205 -4.69 -15.84 -22.57
C ARG A 205 -4.85 -16.94 -21.52
N ARG A 206 -5.39 -18.10 -21.91
CA ARG A 206 -5.50 -19.30 -21.06
C ARG A 206 -4.12 -19.51 -20.43
N ARG A 207 -4.05 -19.45 -19.10
CA ARG A 207 -2.85 -19.78 -18.33
C ARG A 207 -2.50 -21.22 -18.72
N SER A 208 -1.40 -21.40 -19.44
CA SER A 208 -0.86 -22.73 -19.75
C SER A 208 -0.60 -23.38 -18.40
N SER A 209 -1.37 -24.41 -18.06
CA SER A 209 -1.02 -25.31 -16.98
C SER A 209 0.40 -25.79 -17.26
N TYR A 210 1.33 -25.47 -16.37
CA TYR A 210 2.62 -26.13 -16.34
C TYR A 210 2.30 -27.60 -16.13
N ARG A 211 2.45 -28.39 -17.19
CA ARG A 211 2.29 -29.84 -17.16
C ARG A 211 3.51 -30.34 -16.40
N ASP A 212 3.30 -31.11 -15.33
CA ASP A 212 4.35 -31.83 -14.63
C ASP A 212 5.15 -32.64 -15.66
N GLU A 213 6.33 -32.14 -16.04
CA GLU A 213 7.33 -32.97 -16.67
C GLU A 213 7.98 -33.76 -15.55
N ALA A 214 7.60 -35.03 -15.47
CA ALA A 214 8.29 -36.03 -14.67
C ALA A 214 9.79 -35.94 -14.95
N PHE A 215 10.57 -35.71 -13.90
CA PHE A 215 12.02 -35.83 -13.95
C PHE A 215 12.36 -37.27 -14.40
N PRO A 216 13.28 -37.46 -15.35
CA PRO A 216 13.73 -38.80 -15.72
C PRO A 216 14.43 -39.43 -14.51
N GLU A 217 14.03 -40.67 -14.17
CA GLU A 217 14.68 -41.48 -13.16
C GLU A 217 16.18 -41.62 -13.47
N ASP A 218 17.01 -41.31 -12.47
CA ASP A 218 18.46 -41.47 -12.53
C ASP A 218 18.81 -42.96 -12.71
N PRO A 219 19.49 -43.37 -13.79
CA PRO A 219 19.87 -44.76 -14.02
C PRO A 219 20.95 -45.28 -13.05
N ASN A 220 21.39 -44.49 -12.06
CA ASN A 220 22.44 -44.87 -11.10
C ASN A 220 22.01 -44.90 -9.61
N ALA A 221 20.71 -45.01 -9.31
CA ALA A 221 20.28 -45.24 -7.92
C ALA A 221 20.78 -46.61 -7.40
N PRO A 222 21.55 -46.67 -6.28
CA PRO A 222 22.07 -47.92 -5.77
C PRO A 222 20.94 -48.81 -5.21
N LEU A 223 20.97 -50.10 -5.55
CA LEU A 223 20.06 -51.12 -5.02
C LEU A 223 20.26 -51.22 -3.50
N ALA A 224 19.21 -50.88 -2.74
CA ALA A 224 19.15 -51.17 -1.31
C ALA A 224 19.10 -52.70 -1.12
N VAL A 225 20.07 -53.22 -0.38
CA VAL A 225 20.14 -54.60 0.12
C VAL A 225 19.21 -54.76 1.31
#